data_AF-A0A397ATU9-F1
#
_entry.id   AF-A0A397ATU9-F1
#
_cell.length_a   1.000
_cell.length_b   1.000
_cell.length_c   1.000
_cell.angle_alpha   90.00
_cell.angle_beta   90.00
_cell.angle_gamma   90.00
#
_symmetry.space_group_name_H-M   'P 1'
#
loop_
_entity.id
_entity.type
_entity.pdbx_description
1 polymer ?
#
loop_
_entity_poly.entity_id
_entity_poly.type
_entity_poly.pdbx_seq_one_letter_code
_entity_poly.pdbx_strand_id
1 'polypeptide(L)'
;MAAPLYKDVSKKATNVLNDDYDFSRKLKIKTKTANGVTFTTEGAMAANKSILAKLGASFVVPQIGGLTVSKLQVTTQGRVIVEADINNALVDNLKVTAKVEDGSRKTNASQVTKLGLEYKQPTYTLTKEFDVTANTASVSALAVVSGVTVGAHGAFNVNKSAVSDYGGALAYNGGDFQVTVATKKSLKTINANFHHQFDANTIYAASIDYDVQTAANALTLGGRYAVDKDTTYLGKVNSDGFVSLAVVQKVTPFLSLTTSAHIDAKHFEGDSHKFGLGLTIEIFASKRVQCAISLTGGGGNVSGEMLGTCGASSTLLEVSLPYYQQSLVEFLNLSPDVVQREVPTRFSFSSQEVSILMAKKSLERARALVPLDDAAKCVGTIYPHRVIVPSMIIAP
;
A
#
# COMPACT_ATOMS: atom_id res chain seq x y z
N MET A 1 -11.47 -6.31 -12.15
CA MET A 1 -11.07 -5.27 -11.18
C MET A 1 -12.32 -4.91 -10.39
N ALA A 2 -12.31 -4.99 -9.05
CA ALA A 2 -13.51 -4.69 -8.26
C ALA A 2 -13.87 -3.20 -8.35
N ALA A 3 -15.17 -2.88 -8.25
CA ALA A 3 -15.63 -1.50 -8.26
C ALA A 3 -15.04 -0.73 -7.05
N PRO A 4 -14.56 0.51 -7.24
CA PRO A 4 -14.02 1.31 -6.14
C PRO A 4 -15.10 1.64 -5.11
N LEU A 5 -14.72 2.04 -3.90
CA LEU A 5 -15.67 2.59 -2.93
C LEU A 5 -16.07 4.00 -3.35
N TYR A 6 -17.26 4.46 -2.96
CA TYR A 6 -17.71 5.84 -3.23
C TYR A 6 -16.69 6.89 -2.71
N LYS A 7 -16.15 6.67 -1.52
CA LYS A 7 -15.09 7.50 -0.93
C LYS A 7 -13.75 7.46 -1.67
N ASP A 8 -13.57 6.50 -2.58
CA ASP A 8 -12.32 6.26 -3.32
C ASP A 8 -12.37 6.78 -4.76
N VAL A 9 -13.53 7.23 -5.26
CA VAL A 9 -13.70 7.64 -6.67
C VAL A 9 -12.82 8.82 -7.06
N SER A 10 -12.62 9.76 -6.13
CA SER A 10 -11.78 10.95 -6.34
C SER A 10 -10.35 10.78 -5.82
N LYS A 11 -10.01 9.63 -5.23
CA LYS A 11 -8.72 9.45 -4.55
C LYS A 11 -7.51 9.59 -5.47
N LYS A 12 -7.58 9.13 -6.73
CA LYS A 12 -6.39 9.21 -7.63
C LYS A 12 -5.90 10.65 -7.79
N ALA A 13 -6.77 11.56 -8.21
CA ALA A 13 -6.42 12.98 -8.33
C ALA A 13 -6.11 13.63 -6.98
N THR A 14 -6.90 13.30 -5.95
CA THR A 14 -6.76 13.90 -4.61
C THR A 14 -5.41 13.54 -3.98
N ASN A 15 -4.97 12.30 -4.13
CA ASN A 15 -3.68 11.82 -3.63
C ASN A 15 -2.52 12.52 -4.35
N VAL A 16 -2.59 12.66 -5.68
CA VAL A 16 -1.56 13.39 -6.45
C VAL A 16 -1.44 14.84 -6.00
N LEU A 17 -2.54 15.48 -5.59
CA LEU A 17 -2.55 16.88 -5.14
C LEU A 17 -2.27 17.07 -3.64
N ASN A 18 -2.38 16.03 -2.80
CA ASN A 18 -2.33 16.20 -1.34
C ASN A 18 -1.30 15.32 -0.63
N ASP A 19 -0.99 14.14 -1.17
CA ASP A 19 -0.02 13.24 -0.53
C ASP A 19 1.39 13.86 -0.60
N ASP A 20 2.21 13.59 0.41
CA ASP A 20 3.62 14.04 0.59
C ASP A 20 3.84 15.56 0.73
N TYR A 21 2.80 16.38 0.61
CA TYR A 21 2.85 17.79 0.97
C TYR A 21 2.66 17.96 2.49
N ASP A 22 3.74 17.81 3.26
CA ASP A 22 3.74 18.07 4.70
C ASP A 22 4.66 19.24 5.04
N PHE A 23 4.07 20.39 5.38
CA PHE A 23 4.80 21.64 5.69
C PHE A 23 5.23 21.74 7.15
N SER A 24 5.15 20.63 7.91
CA SER A 24 5.61 20.55 9.29
C SER A 24 6.98 19.85 9.39
N ARG A 25 7.63 19.97 10.56
CA ARG A 25 8.84 19.19 10.87
C ARG A 25 8.40 17.85 11.48
N LYS A 26 8.59 16.77 10.73
CA LYS A 26 8.02 15.47 11.04
C LYS A 26 9.06 14.36 11.00
N LEU A 27 9.01 13.48 11.99
CA LEU A 27 9.75 12.23 12.03
C LEU A 27 8.74 11.09 12.11
N LYS A 28 8.76 10.17 11.15
CA LYS A 28 7.95 8.96 11.14
C LYS A 28 8.87 7.74 11.14
N ILE A 29 8.68 6.86 12.10
CA ILE A 29 9.40 5.60 12.22
C ILE A 29 8.35 4.49 12.10
N LYS A 30 8.42 3.70 11.03
CA LYS A 30 7.63 2.49 10.88
C LYS A 30 8.51 1.29 11.14
N THR A 31 8.10 0.42 12.05
CA THR A 31 8.76 -0.86 12.27
C THR A 31 7.79 -2.00 12.01
N LYS A 32 8.18 -2.97 11.20
CA LYS A 32 7.38 -4.17 10.95
C LYS A 32 8.03 -5.34 11.65
N THR A 33 7.34 -5.95 12.60
CA THR A 33 7.82 -7.13 13.32
C THR A 33 7.76 -8.39 12.45
N ALA A 34 8.52 -9.40 12.85
CA ALA A 34 8.54 -10.72 12.23
C ALA A 34 7.12 -11.34 12.17
N ASN A 35 6.30 -11.08 13.19
CA ASN A 35 4.93 -11.58 13.31
C ASN A 35 3.91 -10.75 12.51
N GLY A 36 4.36 -9.81 11.68
CA GLY A 36 3.50 -9.01 10.80
C GLY A 36 2.86 -7.78 11.44
N VAL A 37 3.09 -7.54 12.74
CA VAL A 37 2.64 -6.32 13.43
C VAL A 37 3.47 -5.13 12.95
N THR A 38 2.83 -4.08 12.48
CA THR A 38 3.46 -2.82 12.07
C THR A 38 3.24 -1.75 13.13
N PHE A 39 4.31 -1.31 13.79
CA PHE A 39 4.29 -0.14 14.65
C PHE A 39 4.64 1.10 13.84
N THR A 40 3.96 2.22 14.09
CA THR A 40 4.23 3.51 13.47
C THR A 40 4.33 4.56 14.56
N THR A 41 5.52 5.08 14.80
CA THR A 41 5.76 6.20 15.71
C THR A 41 5.96 7.45 14.88
N GLU A 42 5.13 8.47 15.08
CA GLU A 42 5.21 9.74 14.37
C GLU A 42 5.31 10.87 15.38
N GLY A 43 6.32 11.72 15.26
CA GLY A 43 6.43 13.00 15.95
C GLY A 43 6.36 14.13 14.93
N ALA A 44 5.43 15.06 15.12
CA ALA A 44 5.32 16.24 14.26
C ALA A 44 5.30 17.51 15.13
N MET A 45 6.09 18.50 14.74
CA MET A 45 6.06 19.82 15.36
C MET A 45 4.87 20.60 14.81
N ALA A 46 3.95 21.00 15.67
CA ALA A 46 2.86 21.89 15.32
C ALA A 46 3.35 23.33 15.13
N ALA A 47 2.51 24.16 14.50
CA ALA A 47 2.79 25.58 14.28
C ALA A 47 3.06 26.35 15.58
N ASN A 48 2.49 25.91 16.71
CA ASN A 48 2.75 26.48 18.04
C ASN A 48 4.05 25.98 18.70
N LYS A 49 4.94 25.33 17.95
CA LYS A 49 6.20 24.71 18.42
C LYS A 49 6.02 23.54 19.39
N SER A 50 4.78 23.11 19.67
CA SER A 50 4.53 21.89 20.45
C SER A 50 4.78 20.65 19.60
N ILE A 51 5.22 19.56 20.24
CA ILE A 51 5.44 18.28 19.56
C ILE A 51 4.22 17.39 19.80
N LEU A 52 3.51 17.04 18.72
CA LEU A 52 2.48 16.03 18.75
C LEU A 52 3.12 14.70 18.37
N ALA A 53 3.17 13.77 19.33
CA ALA A 53 3.58 12.41 19.07
C ALA A 53 2.35 11.51 18.93
N LYS A 54 2.45 10.52 18.05
CA LYS A 54 1.45 9.53 17.73
C LYS A 54 2.15 8.18 17.71
N LEU A 55 1.69 7.25 18.53
CA LEU A 55 2.12 5.86 18.49
C LEU A 55 0.98 5.03 17.91
N GLY A 56 1.24 4.35 16.80
CA GLY A 56 0.30 3.51 16.08
C GLY A 56 0.76 2.05 16.06
N ALA A 57 -0.18 1.12 16.06
CA ALA A 57 0.06 -0.28 15.73
C ALA A 57 -1.01 -0.77 14.74
N SER A 58 -0.62 -1.67 13.84
CA SER A 58 -1.52 -2.38 12.94
C SER A 58 -1.12 -3.84 12.88
N PHE A 59 -2.08 -4.75 12.99
CA PHE A 59 -1.84 -6.18 12.99
C PHE A 59 -3.06 -6.97 12.56
N VAL A 60 -2.82 -8.17 12.06
CA VAL A 60 -3.86 -9.15 11.75
C VAL A 60 -3.89 -10.18 12.86
N VAL A 61 -5.08 -10.56 13.30
CA VAL A 61 -5.33 -11.65 14.26
C VAL A 61 -6.01 -12.79 13.49
N PRO A 62 -5.23 -13.73 12.93
CA PRO A 62 -5.78 -14.82 12.11
C PRO A 62 -6.73 -15.72 12.89
N GLN A 63 -6.50 -15.86 14.19
CA GLN A 63 -7.24 -16.73 15.11
C GLN A 63 -8.70 -16.31 15.30
N ILE A 64 -9.05 -15.04 15.02
CA ILE A 64 -10.41 -14.51 15.16
C ILE A 64 -10.95 -14.18 13.75
N GLY A 65 -11.09 -15.23 12.92
CA GLY A 65 -11.74 -15.10 11.60
C GLY A 65 -11.14 -14.07 10.65
N GLY A 66 -9.83 -13.79 10.75
CA GLY A 66 -9.17 -12.79 9.90
C GLY A 66 -9.38 -11.32 10.31
N LEU A 67 -9.75 -11.07 11.58
CA LEU A 67 -9.80 -9.72 12.17
C LEU A 67 -8.48 -8.97 11.94
N THR A 68 -8.56 -7.80 11.32
CA THR A 68 -7.44 -6.91 11.05
C THR A 68 -7.64 -5.63 11.86
N VAL A 69 -6.75 -5.38 12.82
CA VAL A 69 -6.68 -4.09 13.48
C VAL A 69 -5.84 -3.17 12.60
N SER A 70 -6.51 -2.40 11.75
CA SER A 70 -5.85 -1.49 10.80
C SER A 70 -5.17 -0.32 11.50
N LYS A 71 -5.71 0.12 12.64
CA LYS A 71 -5.18 1.29 13.34
C LYS A 71 -5.47 1.28 14.83
N LEU A 72 -4.46 1.03 15.64
CA LEU A 72 -4.46 1.29 17.09
C LEU A 72 -3.52 2.47 17.35
N GLN A 73 -4.03 3.68 17.46
CA GLN A 73 -3.23 4.90 17.60
C GLN A 73 -3.49 5.61 18.91
N VAL A 74 -2.43 5.99 19.63
CA VAL A 74 -2.46 6.84 20.81
C VAL A 74 -1.69 8.12 20.53
N THR A 75 -2.25 9.27 20.85
CA THR A 75 -1.59 10.57 20.68
C THR A 75 -1.20 11.16 22.04
N THR A 76 -0.16 12.01 22.07
CA THR A 76 0.27 12.72 23.29
C THR A 76 -0.78 13.69 23.83
N GLN A 77 -1.80 14.02 23.03
CA GLN A 77 -2.95 14.82 23.44
C GLN A 77 -4.03 13.98 24.15
N GLY A 78 -3.79 12.68 24.36
CA GLY A 78 -4.73 11.79 25.05
C GLY A 78 -5.86 11.28 24.16
N ARG A 79 -5.69 11.33 22.82
CA ARG A 79 -6.65 10.77 21.86
C ARG A 79 -6.26 9.33 21.53
N VAL A 80 -7.20 8.41 21.67
CA VAL A 80 -7.06 7.00 21.32
C VAL A 80 -7.97 6.72 20.13
N ILE A 81 -7.41 6.11 19.09
CA ILE A 81 -8.12 5.72 17.86
C ILE A 81 -7.93 4.22 17.70
N VAL A 82 -9.03 3.50 17.57
CA VAL A 82 -9.05 2.06 17.29
C VAL A 82 -9.89 1.85 16.04
N GLU A 83 -9.30 1.25 15.02
CA GLU A 83 -9.98 0.84 13.79
C GLU A 83 -9.71 -0.64 13.57
N ALA A 84 -10.78 -1.41 13.57
CA ALA A 84 -10.79 -2.84 13.40
C ALA A 84 -11.68 -3.22 12.21
N ASP A 85 -11.23 -4.16 11.41
CA ASP A 85 -11.87 -4.59 10.19
C ASP A 85 -11.93 -6.12 10.15
N ILE A 86 -13.06 -6.68 9.76
CA ILE A 86 -13.18 -8.12 9.48
C ILE A 86 -13.55 -8.25 8.01
N ASN A 87 -12.66 -8.86 7.23
CA ASN A 87 -12.94 -9.17 5.84
C ASN A 87 -13.66 -10.53 5.77
N ASN A 88 -14.64 -10.65 4.87
CA ASN A 88 -15.43 -11.87 4.66
C ASN A 88 -16.13 -12.38 5.93
N ALA A 89 -16.61 -11.46 6.78
CA ALA A 89 -17.11 -11.81 8.12
C ALA A 89 -18.32 -12.76 8.11
N LEU A 90 -19.19 -12.65 7.10
CA LEU A 90 -20.45 -13.40 6.98
C LEU A 90 -20.71 -13.88 5.55
N VAL A 91 -20.30 -13.08 4.56
CA VAL A 91 -20.47 -13.35 3.13
C VAL A 91 -19.16 -12.95 2.44
N ASP A 92 -18.79 -13.68 1.39
CA ASP A 92 -17.65 -13.33 0.56
C ASP A 92 -17.76 -11.88 0.07
N ASN A 93 -16.66 -11.13 0.17
CA ASN A 93 -16.53 -9.72 -0.17
C ASN A 93 -17.33 -8.73 0.71
N LEU A 94 -17.86 -9.19 1.85
CA LEU A 94 -18.38 -8.30 2.90
C LEU A 94 -17.27 -7.98 3.90
N LYS A 95 -16.91 -6.70 3.98
CA LYS A 95 -16.01 -6.15 4.98
C LYS A 95 -16.79 -5.38 6.03
N VAL A 96 -16.62 -5.74 7.29
CA VAL A 96 -17.20 -5.03 8.44
C VAL A 96 -16.10 -4.20 9.07
N THR A 97 -16.35 -2.93 9.35
CA THR A 97 -15.39 -2.01 9.95
C THR A 97 -15.98 -1.40 11.21
N ALA A 98 -15.18 -1.30 12.26
CA ALA A 98 -15.53 -0.64 13.51
C ALA A 98 -14.42 0.34 13.86
N LYS A 99 -14.78 1.61 13.98
CA LYS A 99 -13.87 2.69 14.33
C LYS A 99 -14.35 3.39 15.58
N VAL A 100 -13.50 3.44 16.59
CA VAL A 100 -13.74 4.13 17.85
C VAL A 100 -12.63 5.13 18.06
N GLU A 101 -13.00 6.37 18.36
CA GLU A 101 -12.07 7.44 18.68
C GLU A 101 -12.50 8.11 19.98
N ASP A 102 -11.65 8.06 21.00
CA ASP A 102 -11.90 8.67 22.30
C ASP A 102 -10.83 9.74 22.58
N GLY A 103 -11.26 10.99 22.74
CA GLY A 103 -10.42 12.15 23.04
C GLY A 103 -10.76 12.86 24.35
N SER A 104 -11.60 12.24 25.19
CA SER A 104 -12.28 12.84 26.34
C SER A 104 -11.36 13.30 27.48
N ARG A 105 -10.08 12.88 27.52
CA ARG A 105 -9.21 13.07 28.68
C ARG A 105 -8.53 14.44 28.82
N LYS A 106 -8.46 15.28 27.77
CA LYS A 106 -7.75 16.59 27.85
C LYS A 106 -8.34 17.74 27.03
N THR A 107 -9.22 17.45 26.10
CA THR A 107 -9.86 18.43 25.22
C THR A 107 -11.31 18.02 25.11
N ASN A 108 -12.24 18.96 24.99
CA ASN A 108 -13.67 18.71 24.70
C ASN A 108 -13.85 18.10 23.29
N ALA A 109 -13.08 17.06 22.97
CA ALA A 109 -13.03 16.37 21.70
C ALA A 109 -14.10 15.28 21.72
N SER A 110 -15.06 15.41 20.80
CA SER A 110 -16.17 14.48 20.64
C SER A 110 -15.64 13.06 20.43
N GLN A 111 -16.19 12.10 21.18
CA GLN A 111 -15.97 10.69 20.93
C GLN A 111 -16.59 10.35 19.58
N VAL A 112 -15.93 9.58 18.71
CA VAL A 112 -16.49 9.20 17.41
C VAL A 112 -16.52 7.68 17.33
N THR A 113 -17.71 7.12 17.25
CA THR A 113 -17.90 5.68 17.06
C THR A 113 -18.62 5.45 15.73
N LYS A 114 -17.95 4.80 14.79
CA LYS A 114 -18.46 4.51 13.44
C LYS A 114 -18.46 3.01 13.19
N LEU A 115 -19.56 2.50 12.68
CA LEU A 115 -19.71 1.11 12.24
C LEU A 115 -19.95 1.12 10.73
N GLY A 116 -19.06 0.48 9.96
CA GLY A 116 -19.12 0.39 8.52
C GLY A 116 -19.37 -1.04 8.04
N LEU A 117 -20.11 -1.15 6.95
CA LEU A 117 -20.37 -2.37 6.20
C LEU A 117 -20.06 -2.06 4.74
N GLU A 118 -19.06 -2.70 4.17
CA GLU A 118 -18.62 -2.54 2.79
C GLU A 118 -18.79 -3.86 2.05
N TYR A 119 -19.72 -3.91 1.10
CA TYR A 119 -19.93 -5.05 0.23
C TYR A 119 -19.41 -4.75 -1.17
N LYS A 120 -18.37 -5.48 -1.60
CA LYS A 120 -17.70 -5.26 -2.88
C LYS A 120 -18.03 -6.38 -3.86
N GLN A 121 -18.38 -6.00 -5.08
CA GLN A 121 -18.51 -6.93 -6.20
C GLN A 121 -17.70 -6.39 -7.40
N PRO A 122 -17.42 -7.21 -8.42
CA PRO A 122 -16.69 -6.77 -9.61
C PRO A 122 -17.28 -5.51 -10.25
N THR A 123 -18.61 -5.42 -10.31
CA THR A 123 -19.33 -4.38 -11.06
C THR A 123 -19.95 -3.31 -10.16
N TYR A 124 -20.15 -3.57 -8.86
CA TYR A 124 -20.75 -2.61 -7.95
C TYR A 124 -20.22 -2.74 -6.52
N THR A 125 -20.32 -1.67 -5.76
CA THR A 125 -19.93 -1.61 -4.35
C THR A 125 -21.00 -0.89 -3.56
N LEU A 126 -21.40 -1.47 -2.44
CA LEU A 126 -22.35 -0.90 -1.50
C LEU A 126 -21.64 -0.65 -0.17
N THR A 127 -21.77 0.55 0.37
CA THR A 127 -21.23 0.90 1.68
C THR A 127 -22.33 1.48 2.55
N LYS A 128 -22.48 0.95 3.75
CA LYS A 128 -23.34 1.50 4.81
C LYS A 128 -22.45 1.85 5.99
N GLU A 129 -22.54 3.07 6.50
CA GLU A 129 -21.80 3.49 7.68
C GLU A 129 -22.76 4.18 8.65
N PHE A 130 -22.72 3.79 9.92
CA PHE A 130 -23.49 4.38 11.00
C PHE A 130 -22.54 5.04 11.99
N ASP A 131 -22.63 6.36 12.11
CA ASP A 131 -21.95 7.13 13.14
C ASP A 131 -22.84 7.18 14.38
N VAL A 132 -22.49 6.41 15.40
CA VAL A 132 -23.25 6.26 16.65
C VAL A 132 -23.22 7.56 17.44
N THR A 133 -22.09 8.30 17.43
CA THR A 133 -21.99 9.55 18.19
C THR A 133 -22.80 10.66 17.53
N ALA A 134 -22.67 10.81 16.21
CA ALA A 134 -23.43 11.81 15.47
C ALA A 134 -24.90 11.39 15.21
N ASN A 135 -25.25 10.15 15.59
CA ASN A 135 -26.50 9.47 15.27
C ASN A 135 -26.90 9.66 13.79
N THR A 136 -25.94 9.40 12.90
CA THR A 136 -26.08 9.63 11.46
C THR A 136 -25.84 8.34 10.71
N ALA A 137 -26.84 7.89 9.95
CA ALA A 137 -26.74 6.75 9.06
C ALA A 137 -26.38 7.23 7.66
N SER A 138 -25.38 6.62 7.02
CA SER A 138 -24.96 6.94 5.67
C SER A 138 -24.95 5.70 4.80
N VAL A 139 -25.38 5.85 3.56
CA VAL A 139 -25.43 4.80 2.55
C VAL A 139 -24.83 5.37 1.28
N SER A 140 -23.92 4.62 0.67
CA SER A 140 -23.39 4.93 -0.64
C SER A 140 -23.37 3.68 -1.50
N ALA A 141 -23.70 3.86 -2.76
CA ALA A 141 -23.72 2.80 -3.76
C ALA A 141 -22.95 3.29 -4.99
N LEU A 142 -22.23 2.39 -5.62
CA LEU A 142 -21.43 2.69 -6.79
C LEU A 142 -21.47 1.52 -7.76
N ALA A 143 -21.63 1.80 -9.05
CA ALA A 143 -21.63 0.82 -10.12
C ALA A 143 -20.65 1.25 -11.22
N VAL A 144 -20.01 0.27 -11.85
CA VAL A 144 -19.04 0.47 -12.94
C VAL A 144 -19.53 -0.27 -14.18
N VAL A 145 -19.72 0.45 -15.28
CA VAL A 145 -20.13 -0.09 -16.57
C VAL A 145 -19.19 0.46 -17.64
N SER A 146 -18.43 -0.43 -18.30
CA SER A 146 -17.56 -0.10 -19.43
C SER A 146 -16.62 1.11 -19.18
N GLY A 147 -16.01 1.19 -17.99
CA GLY A 147 -15.08 2.27 -17.61
C GLY A 147 -15.75 3.53 -17.06
N VAL A 148 -17.08 3.67 -17.19
CA VAL A 148 -17.88 4.69 -16.51
C VAL A 148 -18.27 4.17 -15.13
N THR A 149 -18.08 5.00 -14.11
CA THR A 149 -18.42 4.74 -12.73
C THR A 149 -19.49 5.74 -12.31
N VAL A 150 -20.62 5.26 -11.83
CA VAL A 150 -21.70 6.11 -11.30
C VAL A 150 -21.94 5.72 -9.85
N GLY A 151 -22.01 6.71 -8.97
CA GLY A 151 -22.27 6.49 -7.56
C GLY A 151 -23.19 7.55 -6.97
N ALA A 152 -23.88 7.16 -5.92
CA ALA A 152 -24.73 8.03 -5.13
C ALA A 152 -24.42 7.83 -3.64
N HIS A 153 -24.58 8.90 -2.87
CA HIS A 153 -24.50 8.86 -1.42
C HIS A 153 -25.67 9.60 -0.80
N GLY A 154 -26.10 9.14 0.36
CA GLY A 154 -27.06 9.80 1.22
C GLY A 154 -26.71 9.56 2.67
N ALA A 155 -26.90 10.57 3.51
CA ALA A 155 -26.73 10.52 4.94
C ALA A 155 -27.95 11.13 5.64
N PHE A 156 -28.45 10.45 6.67
CA PHE A 156 -29.62 10.82 7.44
C PHE A 156 -29.25 10.93 8.91
N ASN A 157 -29.51 12.10 9.50
CA ASN A 157 -29.31 12.33 10.92
C ASN A 157 -30.60 11.97 11.68
N VAL A 158 -30.52 10.91 12.50
CA VAL A 158 -31.66 10.37 13.23
C VAL A 158 -32.12 11.33 14.33
N ASN A 159 -31.19 12.01 15.01
CA ASN A 159 -31.54 12.97 16.07
C ASN A 159 -32.40 14.14 15.54
N LYS A 160 -32.05 14.64 14.35
CA LYS A 160 -32.76 15.76 13.71
C LYS A 160 -33.89 15.30 12.80
N SER A 161 -34.05 13.99 12.60
CA SER A 161 -34.98 13.40 11.63
C SER A 161 -34.87 14.07 10.24
N ALA A 162 -33.65 14.37 9.80
CA ALA A 162 -33.39 15.14 8.59
C ALA A 162 -32.24 14.55 7.78
N VAL A 163 -32.33 14.69 6.45
CA VAL A 163 -31.23 14.35 5.55
C VAL A 163 -30.08 15.32 5.81
N SER A 164 -28.93 14.80 6.23
CA SER A 164 -27.76 15.60 6.57
C SER A 164 -26.86 15.86 5.37
N ASP A 165 -26.73 14.89 4.47
CA ASP A 165 -25.89 14.99 3.26
C ASP A 165 -26.46 14.12 2.14
N TYR A 166 -26.26 14.53 0.90
CA TYR A 166 -26.60 13.72 -0.27
C TYR A 166 -25.85 14.23 -1.50
N GLY A 167 -25.64 13.32 -2.44
CA GLY A 167 -25.06 13.69 -3.71
C GLY A 167 -24.70 12.51 -4.59
N GLY A 168 -24.13 12.82 -5.74
CA GLY A 168 -23.68 11.87 -6.74
C GLY A 168 -22.21 12.02 -7.08
N ALA A 169 -21.65 10.97 -7.66
CA ALA A 169 -20.37 10.97 -8.31
C ALA A 169 -20.47 10.25 -9.65
N LEU A 170 -19.85 10.82 -10.67
CA LEU A 170 -19.67 10.22 -11.98
C LEU A 170 -18.18 10.26 -12.27
N ALA A 171 -17.60 9.14 -12.65
CA ALA A 171 -16.22 9.08 -13.09
C ALA A 171 -16.10 8.29 -14.38
N TYR A 172 -15.13 8.64 -15.20
CA TYR A 172 -14.77 7.90 -16.39
C TYR A 172 -13.28 7.56 -16.31
N ASN A 173 -12.96 6.29 -16.52
CA ASN A 173 -11.60 5.79 -16.51
C ASN A 173 -11.25 5.32 -17.93
N GLY A 174 -10.41 6.10 -18.62
CA GLY A 174 -9.89 5.81 -19.96
C GLY A 174 -8.63 4.94 -19.97
N GLY A 175 -8.13 4.54 -18.80
CA GLY A 175 -6.89 3.77 -18.64
C GLY A 175 -5.75 4.65 -18.16
N ASP A 176 -5.23 5.50 -19.03
CA ASP A 176 -4.20 6.52 -18.79
C ASP A 176 -4.75 7.76 -18.07
N PHE A 177 -6.01 8.13 -18.31
CA PHE A 177 -6.68 9.21 -17.60
C PHE A 177 -7.93 8.78 -16.84
N GLN A 178 -8.27 9.55 -15.81
CA GLN A 178 -9.52 9.45 -15.06
C GLN A 178 -10.10 10.85 -14.86
N VAL A 179 -11.36 11.02 -15.22
CA VAL A 179 -12.14 12.23 -14.94
C VAL A 179 -13.20 11.87 -13.91
N THR A 180 -13.33 12.65 -12.84
CA THR A 180 -14.33 12.40 -11.79
C THR A 180 -15.06 13.69 -11.48
N VAL A 181 -16.38 13.71 -11.60
CA VAL A 181 -17.25 14.79 -11.13
C VAL A 181 -18.06 14.27 -9.97
N ALA A 182 -17.95 14.90 -8.80
CA ALA A 182 -18.68 14.52 -7.60
C ALA A 182 -19.27 15.75 -6.92
N THR A 183 -20.44 15.61 -6.34
CA THR A 183 -21.07 16.67 -5.55
C THR A 183 -20.79 16.45 -4.07
N LYS A 184 -20.58 17.54 -3.32
CA LYS A 184 -20.31 17.54 -1.87
C LYS A 184 -21.31 18.47 -1.16
N LYS A 185 -21.47 18.27 0.16
CA LYS A 185 -22.25 19.15 1.05
C LYS A 185 -23.69 19.35 0.57
N SER A 186 -24.44 18.28 0.32
CA SER A 186 -25.84 18.35 -0.13
C SER A 186 -26.00 19.11 -1.45
N LEU A 187 -25.21 18.72 -2.47
CA LEU A 187 -25.14 19.36 -3.80
C LEU A 187 -24.64 20.82 -3.84
N LYS A 188 -24.17 21.39 -2.72
CA LYS A 188 -23.72 22.78 -2.68
C LYS A 188 -22.40 23.01 -3.40
N THR A 189 -21.53 22.01 -3.43
CA THR A 189 -20.22 22.12 -4.08
C THR A 189 -20.07 21.02 -5.11
N ILE A 190 -19.73 21.39 -6.34
CA ILE A 190 -19.39 20.47 -7.43
C ILE A 190 -17.87 20.38 -7.47
N ASN A 191 -17.33 19.17 -7.31
CA ASN A 191 -15.91 18.88 -7.37
C ASN A 191 -15.61 18.07 -8.65
N ALA A 192 -14.89 18.68 -9.58
CA ALA A 192 -14.41 18.03 -10.79
C ALA A 192 -12.91 17.78 -10.67
N ASN A 193 -12.50 16.54 -10.84
CA ASN A 193 -11.11 16.10 -10.77
C ASN A 193 -10.69 15.52 -12.12
N PHE A 194 -9.47 15.83 -12.51
CA PHE A 194 -8.79 15.26 -13.66
C PHE A 194 -7.51 14.60 -13.16
N HIS A 195 -7.25 13.38 -13.59
CA HIS A 195 -6.01 12.65 -13.35
C HIS A 195 -5.54 12.09 -14.68
N HIS A 196 -4.27 12.30 -15.03
CA HIS A 196 -3.68 11.78 -16.26
C HIS A 196 -2.27 11.28 -15.96
N GLN A 197 -2.07 9.98 -16.15
CA GLN A 197 -0.77 9.35 -16.15
C GLN A 197 -0.20 9.44 -17.58
N PHE A 198 0.68 10.42 -17.80
CA PHE A 198 1.28 10.64 -19.12
C PHE A 198 2.30 9.53 -19.46
N ASP A 199 3.06 9.09 -18.45
CA ASP A 199 4.00 7.98 -18.55
C ASP A 199 4.16 7.28 -17.19
N ALA A 200 4.97 6.22 -17.11
CA ALA A 200 5.28 5.51 -15.88
C ALA A 200 5.83 6.44 -14.78
N ASN A 201 6.48 7.54 -15.16
CA ASN A 201 7.18 8.46 -14.28
C ASN A 201 6.43 9.78 -14.02
N THR A 202 5.46 10.15 -14.88
CA THR A 202 4.85 11.48 -14.87
C THR A 202 3.34 11.41 -14.74
N ILE A 203 2.80 12.05 -13.71
CA ILE A 203 1.37 12.11 -13.43
C ILE A 203 0.94 13.56 -13.24
N TYR A 204 -0.14 13.95 -13.91
CA TYR A 204 -0.78 15.25 -13.76
C TYR A 204 -2.14 15.08 -13.10
N ALA A 205 -2.51 16.06 -12.27
CA ALA A 205 -3.84 16.11 -11.68
C ALA A 205 -4.34 17.55 -11.58
N ALA A 206 -5.65 17.72 -11.74
CA ALA A 206 -6.33 18.98 -11.46
C ALA A 206 -7.59 18.70 -10.63
N SER A 207 -7.95 19.62 -9.75
CA SER A 207 -9.19 19.61 -8.96
C SER A 207 -9.81 20.99 -9.04
N ILE A 208 -11.08 21.03 -9.41
CA ILE A 208 -11.92 22.23 -9.43
C ILE A 208 -13.02 22.00 -8.41
N ASP A 209 -13.11 22.85 -7.39
CA ASP A 209 -14.24 22.91 -6.48
C ASP A 209 -15.05 24.18 -6.80
N TYR A 210 -16.25 24.00 -7.34
CA TYR A 210 -17.21 25.06 -7.62
C TYR A 210 -18.30 25.06 -6.55
N ASP A 211 -18.45 26.16 -5.82
CA ASP A 211 -19.52 26.33 -4.86
C ASP A 211 -20.72 27.00 -5.53
N VAL A 212 -21.82 26.26 -5.65
CA VAL A 212 -23.03 26.67 -6.35
C VAL A 212 -23.76 27.80 -5.60
N GLN A 213 -23.60 27.89 -4.27
CA GLN A 213 -24.29 28.90 -3.47
C GLN A 213 -23.61 30.27 -3.57
N THR A 214 -22.28 30.27 -3.61
CA THR A 214 -21.46 31.50 -3.61
C THR A 214 -20.90 31.85 -4.97
N ALA A 215 -21.08 30.98 -5.97
CA ALA A 215 -20.42 31.02 -7.28
C ALA A 215 -18.88 31.09 -7.21
N ALA A 216 -18.30 30.69 -6.06
CA ALA A 216 -16.86 30.67 -5.87
C ALA A 216 -16.23 29.47 -6.60
N ASN A 217 -15.04 29.69 -7.16
CA ASN A 217 -14.27 28.68 -7.87
C ASN A 217 -12.89 28.53 -7.24
N ALA A 218 -12.53 27.32 -6.83
CA ALA A 218 -11.17 26.97 -6.40
C ALA A 218 -10.58 25.95 -7.37
N LEU A 219 -9.52 26.33 -8.08
CA LEU A 219 -8.81 25.46 -9.02
C LEU A 219 -7.43 25.13 -8.44
N THR A 220 -7.14 23.85 -8.27
CA THR A 220 -5.81 23.33 -7.95
C THR A 220 -5.29 22.50 -9.11
N LEU A 221 -4.11 22.84 -9.61
CA LEU A 221 -3.40 22.08 -10.64
C LEU A 221 -2.08 21.58 -10.04
N GLY A 222 -1.70 20.35 -10.32
CA GLY A 222 -0.43 19.82 -9.86
C GLY A 222 0.02 18.59 -10.60
N GLY A 223 1.19 18.09 -10.21
CA GLY A 223 1.78 16.92 -10.81
C GLY A 223 2.86 16.29 -9.93
N ARG A 224 3.18 15.05 -10.28
CA ARG A 224 4.24 14.24 -9.70
C ARG A 224 5.15 13.75 -10.82
N TYR A 225 6.45 13.90 -10.63
CA TYR A 225 7.47 13.49 -11.58
C TYR A 225 8.55 12.67 -10.85
N ALA A 226 8.55 11.36 -11.09
CA ALA A 226 9.58 10.46 -10.62
C ALA A 226 10.78 10.51 -11.56
N VAL A 227 11.86 11.18 -11.16
CA VAL A 227 13.09 11.29 -11.98
C VAL A 227 13.77 9.93 -12.10
N ASP A 228 13.83 9.23 -10.98
CA ASP A 228 14.42 7.92 -10.83
C ASP A 228 13.64 7.11 -9.77
N LYS A 229 14.17 5.95 -9.37
CA LYS A 229 13.51 5.07 -8.39
C LYS A 229 13.50 5.63 -6.96
N ASP A 230 14.34 6.62 -6.69
CA ASP A 230 14.62 7.15 -5.37
C ASP A 230 14.15 8.60 -5.21
N THR A 231 13.96 9.36 -6.29
CA THR A 231 13.67 10.79 -6.28
C THR A 231 12.39 11.12 -7.03
N THR A 232 11.44 11.74 -6.34
CA THR A 232 10.20 12.25 -6.90
C THR A 232 10.02 13.73 -6.60
N TYR A 233 9.77 14.52 -7.64
CA TYR A 233 9.37 15.92 -7.55
C TYR A 233 7.87 16.05 -7.61
N LEU A 234 7.35 16.98 -6.81
CA LEU A 234 5.94 17.27 -6.71
C LEU A 234 5.73 18.77 -6.75
N GLY A 235 4.73 19.21 -7.51
CA GLY A 235 4.39 20.62 -7.61
C GLY A 235 2.89 20.80 -7.74
N LYS A 236 2.33 21.79 -7.05
CA LYS A 236 0.94 22.21 -7.21
C LYS A 236 0.78 23.70 -7.07
N VAL A 237 -0.24 24.23 -7.73
CA VAL A 237 -0.64 25.63 -7.71
C VAL A 237 -2.14 25.68 -7.47
N ASN A 238 -2.58 26.62 -6.64
CA ASN A 238 -3.99 26.89 -6.39
C ASN A 238 -4.36 28.28 -6.93
N SER A 239 -5.61 28.49 -7.34
CA SER A 239 -6.16 29.78 -7.81
C SER A 239 -6.08 30.88 -6.76
N ASP A 240 -5.95 30.50 -5.49
CA ASP A 240 -5.69 31.42 -4.39
C ASP A 240 -4.28 32.05 -4.44
N GLY A 241 -3.39 31.59 -5.33
CA GLY A 241 -2.03 32.11 -5.49
C GLY A 241 -0.97 31.34 -4.70
N PHE A 242 -1.34 30.20 -4.11
CA PHE A 242 -0.39 29.37 -3.38
C PHE A 242 0.31 28.38 -4.31
N VAL A 243 1.64 28.37 -4.26
CA VAL A 243 2.50 27.40 -4.94
C VAL A 243 3.08 26.46 -3.90
N SER A 244 2.89 25.16 -4.04
CA SER A 244 3.51 24.16 -3.16
C SER A 244 4.43 23.25 -3.94
N LEU A 245 5.63 23.07 -3.43
CA LEU A 245 6.64 22.17 -3.99
C LEU A 245 7.01 21.13 -2.93
N ALA A 246 7.25 19.90 -3.35
CA ALA A 246 7.83 18.89 -2.49
C ALA A 246 8.80 18.01 -3.26
N VAL A 247 9.82 17.52 -2.56
CA VAL A 247 10.81 16.56 -3.05
C VAL A 247 10.81 15.40 -2.09
N VAL A 248 10.54 14.20 -2.60
CA VAL A 248 10.69 12.95 -1.86
C VAL A 248 11.95 12.26 -2.39
N GLN A 249 12.95 12.11 -1.54
CA GLN A 249 14.22 11.48 -1.85
C GLN A 249 14.47 10.30 -0.91
N LYS A 250 14.61 9.11 -1.48
CA LYS A 250 15.00 7.90 -0.79
C LYS A 250 16.51 7.86 -0.67
N VAL A 251 17.01 8.16 0.52
CA VAL A 251 18.45 8.23 0.81
C VAL A 251 19.03 6.83 0.95
N THR A 252 18.29 5.93 1.60
CA THR A 252 18.63 4.51 1.71
C THR A 252 17.35 3.68 1.57
N PRO A 253 17.44 2.34 1.39
CA PRO A 253 16.28 1.46 1.35
C PRO A 253 15.31 1.60 2.54
N PHE A 254 15.80 2.09 3.68
CA PHE A 254 15.07 2.24 4.94
C PHE A 254 14.86 3.71 5.34
N LEU A 255 15.39 4.68 4.60
CA LEU A 255 15.33 6.11 4.94
C LEU A 255 14.86 6.93 3.74
N SER A 256 13.74 7.64 3.92
CA SER A 256 13.21 8.61 2.95
C SER A 256 13.13 9.99 3.57
N LEU A 257 13.68 10.97 2.87
CA LEU A 257 13.64 12.39 3.19
C LEU A 257 12.58 13.07 2.32
N THR A 258 11.70 13.84 2.93
CA THR A 258 10.68 14.64 2.24
C THR A 258 10.87 16.09 2.61
N THR A 259 11.19 16.94 1.63
CA THR A 259 11.31 18.39 1.83
C THR A 259 10.15 19.06 1.12
N SER A 260 9.45 19.97 1.78
CA SER A 260 8.31 20.67 1.20
C SER A 260 8.37 22.17 1.45
N ALA A 261 7.83 22.94 0.50
CA ALA A 261 7.70 24.38 0.58
C ALA A 261 6.31 24.79 0.11
N HIS A 262 5.71 25.75 0.80
CA HIS A 262 4.45 26.38 0.46
C HIS A 262 4.67 27.87 0.42
N ILE A 263 4.45 28.49 -0.73
CA ILE A 263 4.77 29.88 -1.00
C ILE A 263 3.49 30.59 -1.41
N ASP A 264 3.20 31.71 -0.76
CA ASP A 264 2.14 32.64 -1.19
C ASP A 264 2.72 33.55 -2.28
N ALA A 265 2.36 33.28 -3.54
CA ALA A 265 2.86 34.08 -4.66
C ALA A 265 2.17 35.45 -4.78
N LYS A 266 1.05 35.68 -4.09
CA LYS A 266 0.39 37.01 -4.05
C LYS A 266 1.03 37.93 -3.03
N HIS A 267 1.48 37.37 -1.91
CA HIS A 267 2.12 38.11 -0.82
C HIS A 267 3.52 37.57 -0.56
N PHE A 268 4.43 37.77 -1.52
CA PHE A 268 5.80 37.28 -1.39
C PHE A 268 6.54 37.91 -0.20
N GLU A 269 6.22 39.16 0.13
CA GLU A 269 6.78 39.91 1.25
C GLU A 269 6.21 39.50 2.62
N GLY A 270 5.18 38.64 2.64
CA GLY A 270 4.52 38.20 3.87
C GLY A 270 5.16 36.97 4.51
N ASP A 271 4.87 36.75 5.80
CA ASP A 271 5.32 35.59 6.59
C ASP A 271 4.46 34.32 6.38
N SER A 272 3.65 34.24 5.31
CA SER A 272 2.73 33.11 5.07
C SER A 272 3.39 31.89 4.43
N HIS A 273 4.69 31.96 4.13
CA HIS A 273 5.47 30.85 3.58
C HIS A 273 5.70 29.76 4.62
N LYS A 274 5.55 28.49 4.22
CA LYS A 274 5.73 27.34 5.11
C LYS A 274 6.76 26.40 4.54
N PHE A 275 7.66 25.94 5.40
CA PHE A 275 8.70 24.97 5.04
C PHE A 275 8.58 23.74 5.93
N GLY A 276 8.45 22.58 5.31
CA GLY A 276 8.35 21.29 5.97
C GLY A 276 9.56 20.41 5.70
N LEU A 277 9.87 19.58 6.69
CA LEU A 277 10.90 18.56 6.59
C LEU A 277 10.38 17.30 7.26
N GLY A 278 10.18 16.26 6.46
CA GLY A 278 9.75 14.94 6.88
C GLY A 278 10.88 13.93 6.76
N LEU A 279 11.18 13.20 7.82
CA LEU A 279 12.03 12.02 7.77
C LEU A 279 11.17 10.78 8.02
N THR A 280 11.18 9.85 7.08
CA THR A 280 10.50 8.55 7.21
C THR A 280 11.53 7.43 7.26
N ILE A 281 11.55 6.70 8.37
CA ILE A 281 12.40 5.55 8.60
C ILE A 281 11.53 4.30 8.57
N GLU A 282 11.79 3.38 7.66
CA GLU A 282 11.09 2.09 7.57
C GLU A 282 12.04 0.95 7.90
N ILE A 283 11.86 0.36 9.09
CA ILE A 283 12.67 -0.77 9.57
C ILE A 283 11.82 -2.02 9.49
N PHE A 284 12.17 -2.93 8.59
CA PHE A 284 11.58 -4.24 8.55
C PHE A 284 12.39 -5.14 9.49
N ALA A 285 11.80 -5.57 10.61
CA ALA A 285 12.29 -6.73 11.32
C ALA A 285 12.01 -7.93 10.42
N SER A 286 12.96 -8.21 9.54
CA SER A 286 12.95 -9.36 8.67
C SER A 286 12.80 -10.59 9.55
N LYS A 287 11.70 -11.35 9.41
CA LYS A 287 11.81 -12.81 9.61
C LYS A 287 12.99 -13.20 8.76
N ARG A 288 14.09 -13.66 9.36
CA ARG A 288 15.27 -14.09 8.59
C ARG A 288 14.80 -15.13 7.58
N VAL A 289 14.63 -14.71 6.32
CA VAL A 289 14.26 -15.63 5.26
C VAL A 289 15.52 -16.41 4.99
N GLN A 290 15.47 -17.68 5.37
CA GLN A 290 16.54 -18.62 5.18
C GLN A 290 16.25 -19.40 3.90
N CYS A 291 17.14 -19.30 2.92
CA CYS A 291 16.99 -19.85 1.58
C CYS A 291 18.03 -20.93 1.32
N ALA A 292 17.60 -22.05 0.72
CA ALA A 292 18.50 -23.00 0.06
C ALA A 292 18.37 -22.84 -1.45
N ILE A 293 19.50 -22.67 -2.15
CA ILE A 293 19.53 -22.40 -3.59
C ILE A 293 20.33 -23.51 -4.26
N SER A 294 19.79 -24.07 -5.34
CA SER A 294 20.54 -24.92 -6.26
C SER A 294 20.68 -24.23 -7.62
N LEU A 295 21.87 -24.34 -8.19
CA LEU A 295 22.23 -23.68 -9.44
C LEU A 295 22.88 -24.69 -10.38
N THR A 296 22.47 -24.68 -11.65
CA THR A 296 23.06 -25.48 -12.74
C THR A 296 23.48 -24.55 -13.88
N GLY A 297 24.50 -24.93 -14.66
CA GLY A 297 24.92 -24.21 -15.87
C GLY A 297 25.50 -22.81 -15.60
N GLY A 298 26.79 -22.72 -15.28
CA GLY A 298 27.48 -21.44 -15.06
C GLY A 298 27.16 -20.75 -13.71
N GLY A 299 26.45 -21.45 -12.81
CA GLY A 299 26.03 -20.93 -11.50
C GLY A 299 27.15 -20.49 -10.55
N GLY A 300 28.41 -20.81 -10.84
CA GLY A 300 29.57 -20.39 -10.04
C GLY A 300 29.66 -18.86 -9.92
N ASN A 301 29.47 -18.13 -11.02
CA ASN A 301 29.52 -16.66 -11.00
C ASN A 301 28.38 -16.06 -10.16
N VAL A 302 27.16 -16.58 -10.32
CA VAL A 302 25.98 -16.12 -9.56
C VAL A 302 26.14 -16.40 -8.07
N SER A 303 26.69 -17.56 -7.72
CA SER A 303 26.96 -17.90 -6.32
C SER A 303 28.01 -16.99 -5.69
N GLY A 304 29.06 -16.62 -6.43
CA GLY A 304 30.07 -15.68 -5.98
C GLY A 304 29.49 -14.28 -5.73
N GLU A 305 28.64 -13.80 -6.63
CA GLU A 305 27.95 -12.50 -6.49
C GLU A 305 26.96 -12.50 -5.31
N MET A 306 26.21 -13.59 -5.13
CA MET A 306 25.31 -13.76 -3.99
C MET A 306 26.05 -13.78 -2.66
N LEU A 307 27.13 -14.57 -2.55
CA LEU A 307 27.94 -14.65 -1.32
C LEU A 307 28.72 -13.36 -1.05
N GLY A 308 29.06 -12.59 -2.09
CA GLY A 308 29.69 -11.28 -1.99
C GLY A 308 28.75 -10.17 -1.49
N THR A 309 27.44 -10.41 -1.45
CA THR A 309 26.45 -9.42 -1.00
C THR A 309 26.37 -9.38 0.53
N CYS A 310 26.47 -8.20 1.13
CA CYS A 310 26.34 -8.04 2.58
C CYS A 310 24.98 -8.57 3.07
N GLY A 311 24.99 -9.49 4.04
CA GLY A 311 23.78 -10.15 4.57
C GLY A 311 23.46 -11.51 3.95
N ALA A 312 24.24 -11.98 2.97
CA ALA A 312 24.09 -13.31 2.38
C ALA A 312 24.27 -14.44 3.42
N SER A 313 25.20 -14.30 4.37
CA SER A 313 25.44 -15.30 5.42
C SER A 313 24.30 -15.45 6.43
N SER A 314 23.42 -14.45 6.55
CA SER A 314 22.26 -14.52 7.44
C SER A 314 20.98 -14.99 6.75
N THR A 315 21.03 -15.15 5.43
CA THR A 315 19.89 -15.50 4.55
C THR A 315 20.11 -16.78 3.75
N LEU A 316 21.33 -17.16 3.41
CA LEU A 316 21.64 -18.41 2.70
C LEU A 316 21.94 -19.52 3.71
N LEU A 317 21.12 -20.57 3.70
CA LEU A 317 21.39 -21.82 4.40
C LEU A 317 22.37 -22.69 3.63
N GLU A 318 22.15 -22.77 2.32
CA GLU A 318 22.86 -23.70 1.46
C GLU A 318 22.87 -23.19 0.01
N VAL A 319 24.02 -23.32 -0.66
CA VAL A 319 24.16 -23.14 -2.10
C VAL A 319 24.75 -24.42 -2.69
N SER A 320 24.00 -25.09 -3.56
CA SER A 320 24.40 -26.35 -4.20
C SER A 320 24.72 -26.14 -5.69
N LEU A 321 25.94 -26.51 -6.10
CA LEU A 321 26.48 -26.33 -7.45
C LEU A 321 27.09 -27.64 -7.99
N PRO A 322 26.27 -28.61 -8.45
CA PRO A 322 26.79 -29.81 -9.08
C PRO A 322 27.33 -29.47 -10.48
N TYR A 323 28.65 -29.29 -10.58
CA TYR A 323 29.35 -28.89 -11.80
C TYR A 323 29.63 -30.06 -12.75
N TYR A 324 29.60 -31.29 -12.25
CA TYR A 324 29.88 -32.50 -13.02
C TYR A 324 28.62 -33.35 -13.17
N GLN A 325 28.43 -33.99 -14.32
CA GLN A 325 27.20 -34.72 -14.65
C GLN A 325 26.96 -35.89 -13.67
N GLN A 326 28.04 -36.55 -13.24
CA GLN A 326 27.97 -37.61 -12.24
C GLN A 326 27.56 -37.06 -10.85
N SER A 327 28.08 -35.90 -10.46
CA SER A 327 27.69 -35.21 -9.22
C SER A 327 26.25 -34.70 -9.26
N LEU A 328 25.74 -34.30 -10.43
CA LEU A 328 24.34 -33.94 -10.62
C LEU A 328 23.43 -35.14 -10.42
N VAL A 329 23.78 -36.28 -11.00
CA VAL A 329 23.03 -37.55 -10.86
C VAL A 329 23.01 -38.00 -9.40
N GLU A 330 24.16 -37.93 -8.72
CA GLU A 330 24.31 -38.28 -7.30
C GLU A 330 23.52 -37.31 -6.41
N PHE A 331 23.59 -36.01 -6.67
CA PHE A 331 22.85 -34.99 -5.93
C PHE A 331 21.33 -35.19 -6.04
N LEU A 332 20.85 -35.53 -7.24
CA LEU A 332 19.42 -35.79 -7.50
C LEU A 332 18.95 -37.16 -7.00
N ASN A 333 19.86 -38.06 -6.62
CA ASN A 333 19.58 -39.42 -6.15
C ASN A 333 18.65 -40.20 -7.10
N LEU A 334 18.95 -40.16 -8.40
CA LEU A 334 18.16 -40.82 -9.44
C LEU A 334 18.41 -42.33 -9.45
N SER A 335 17.38 -43.13 -9.77
CA SER A 335 17.53 -44.58 -9.88
C SER A 335 18.40 -44.96 -11.09
N PRO A 336 19.18 -46.06 -11.01
CA PRO A 336 20.11 -46.46 -12.07
C PRO A 336 19.44 -46.68 -13.44
N ASP A 337 18.16 -47.07 -13.46
CA ASP A 337 17.38 -47.24 -14.70
C ASP A 337 17.09 -45.89 -15.41
N VAL A 338 16.80 -44.84 -14.62
CA VAL A 338 16.56 -43.47 -15.13
C VAL A 338 17.88 -42.86 -15.61
N VAL A 339 18.98 -43.15 -14.90
CA VAL A 339 20.33 -42.70 -15.26
C VAL A 339 20.73 -43.22 -16.63
N GLN A 340 20.49 -44.51 -16.92
CA GLN A 340 20.86 -45.09 -18.22
C GLN A 340 19.97 -44.62 -19.37
N ARG A 341 18.69 -44.31 -19.10
CA ARG A 341 17.69 -43.98 -20.13
C ARG A 341 17.65 -42.48 -20.47
N GLU A 342 17.75 -41.60 -19.48
CA GLU A 342 17.41 -40.18 -19.64
C GLU A 342 18.62 -39.24 -19.54
N VAL A 343 19.68 -39.62 -18.83
CA VAL A 343 20.87 -38.76 -18.65
C VAL A 343 21.61 -38.41 -19.94
N PRO A 344 21.74 -39.32 -20.94
CA PRO A 344 22.43 -39.01 -22.19
C PRO A 344 21.68 -38.02 -23.10
N THR A 345 20.37 -37.85 -22.94
CA THR A 345 19.51 -37.11 -23.90
C THR A 345 18.71 -35.96 -23.30
N ARG A 346 18.38 -36.00 -21.99
CA ARG A 346 17.52 -35.00 -21.32
C ARG A 346 18.18 -34.20 -20.21
N PHE A 347 19.25 -34.70 -19.62
CA PHE A 347 19.97 -34.02 -18.52
C PHE A 347 21.05 -33.07 -19.05
N SER A 348 20.62 -32.00 -19.74
CA SER A 348 21.47 -30.83 -19.93
C SER A 348 21.40 -29.94 -18.69
N PHE A 349 22.53 -29.34 -18.28
CA PHE A 349 22.58 -28.37 -17.18
C PHE A 349 21.66 -27.14 -17.40
N SER A 350 21.24 -26.92 -18.65
CA SER A 350 20.29 -25.89 -19.07
C SER A 350 18.91 -26.47 -19.47
N SER A 351 18.54 -27.66 -18.98
CA SER A 351 17.20 -28.25 -19.15
C SER A 351 16.22 -27.86 -18.04
N GLN A 352 14.98 -27.49 -18.42
CA GLN A 352 13.92 -27.11 -17.49
C GLN A 352 13.53 -28.24 -16.52
N GLU A 353 13.60 -29.49 -16.98
CA GLU A 353 13.32 -30.66 -16.13
C GLU A 353 14.34 -30.78 -15.00
N VAL A 354 15.62 -30.52 -15.30
CA VAL A 354 16.72 -30.56 -14.33
C VAL A 354 16.58 -29.46 -13.28
N SER A 355 16.17 -28.24 -13.66
CA SER A 355 16.00 -27.16 -12.68
C SER A 355 14.86 -27.44 -11.71
N ILE A 356 13.77 -28.06 -12.16
CA ILE A 356 12.65 -28.44 -11.28
C ILE A 356 13.08 -29.53 -10.30
N LEU A 357 13.83 -30.54 -10.77
CA LEU A 357 14.37 -31.59 -9.92
C LEU A 357 15.37 -31.03 -8.89
N MET A 358 16.24 -30.12 -9.30
CA MET A 358 17.18 -29.42 -8.43
C MET A 358 16.45 -28.60 -7.37
N ALA A 359 15.39 -27.88 -7.76
CA ALA A 359 14.59 -27.07 -6.85
C ALA A 359 13.83 -27.93 -5.82
N LYS A 360 13.30 -29.09 -6.25
CA LYS A 360 12.70 -30.08 -5.33
C LYS A 360 13.73 -30.65 -4.35
N LYS A 361 14.94 -30.98 -4.82
CA LYS A 361 15.99 -31.52 -3.97
C LYS A 361 16.51 -30.50 -2.96
N SER A 362 16.64 -29.24 -3.35
CA SER A 362 16.96 -28.14 -2.45
C SER A 362 15.89 -27.92 -1.39
N LEU A 363 14.61 -28.09 -1.73
CA LEU A 363 13.53 -28.03 -0.75
C LEU A 363 13.63 -29.15 0.29
N GLU A 364 13.92 -30.38 -0.13
CA GLU A 364 14.14 -31.51 0.80
C GLU A 364 15.29 -31.22 1.77
N ARG A 365 16.41 -30.70 1.27
CA ARG A 365 17.57 -30.35 2.11
C ARG A 365 17.25 -29.18 3.03
N ALA A 366 16.57 -28.14 2.55
CA ALA A 366 16.12 -27.02 3.38
C ALA A 366 15.26 -27.48 4.56
N ARG A 367 14.36 -28.46 4.33
CA ARG A 367 13.52 -29.07 5.38
C ARG A 367 14.32 -29.87 6.41
N ALA A 368 15.50 -30.39 6.06
CA ALA A 368 16.39 -31.05 7.01
C ALA A 368 17.19 -30.06 7.87
N LEU A 369 17.36 -28.82 7.39
CA LEU A 369 18.17 -27.79 8.05
C LEU A 369 17.36 -26.89 8.99
N VAL A 370 16.02 -26.86 8.89
CA VAL A 370 15.13 -25.95 9.64
C VAL A 370 13.93 -26.72 10.21
N PRO A 371 13.46 -26.40 11.44
CA PRO A 371 12.23 -26.98 11.99
C PRO A 371 11.02 -26.81 11.06
N LEU A 372 10.17 -27.84 10.97
CA LEU A 372 9.00 -27.90 10.07
C LEU A 372 8.02 -26.73 10.25
N ASP A 373 7.95 -26.14 11.44
CA ASP A 373 7.08 -25.00 11.76
C ASP A 373 7.55 -23.67 11.13
N ASP A 374 8.85 -23.54 10.82
CA ASP A 374 9.47 -22.36 10.19
C ASP A 374 9.73 -22.54 8.68
N ALA A 375 9.53 -23.75 8.15
CA ALA A 375 9.76 -24.09 6.74
C ALA A 375 8.57 -23.70 5.84
N ALA A 376 8.58 -22.50 5.23
CA ALA A 376 7.61 -22.12 4.17
C ALA A 376 8.09 -22.61 2.78
N LYS A 377 7.40 -23.55 2.10
CA LYS A 377 6.21 -23.42 1.20
C LYS A 377 6.41 -22.84 -0.21
N CYS A 378 7.60 -22.37 -0.62
CA CYS A 378 7.81 -21.87 -1.99
C CYS A 378 9.03 -22.50 -2.69
N VAL A 379 8.80 -23.03 -3.89
CA VAL A 379 9.84 -23.46 -4.83
C VAL A 379 9.80 -22.51 -6.03
N GLY A 380 10.93 -21.87 -6.34
CA GLY A 380 11.07 -20.99 -7.50
C GLY A 380 12.20 -21.48 -8.41
N THR A 381 11.95 -21.55 -9.71
CA THR A 381 12.95 -21.90 -10.74
C THR A 381 13.16 -20.71 -11.66
N ILE A 382 14.42 -20.25 -11.80
CA ILE A 382 14.79 -19.12 -12.66
C ILE A 382 15.56 -19.66 -13.86
N TYR A 383 15.15 -19.28 -15.07
CA TYR A 383 15.79 -19.62 -16.34
C TYR A 383 16.28 -18.36 -17.07
N PRO A 384 17.47 -18.38 -17.73
CA PRO A 384 18.05 -17.20 -18.37
C PRO A 384 17.20 -16.56 -19.49
N HIS A 385 16.10 -17.18 -19.93
CA HIS A 385 15.21 -16.62 -20.96
C HIS A 385 13.72 -16.48 -20.59
N ARG A 386 13.29 -16.91 -19.39
CA ARG A 386 11.91 -16.69 -18.90
C ARG A 386 11.90 -16.66 -17.37
N VAL A 387 11.45 -15.54 -16.80
CA VAL A 387 11.03 -15.48 -15.39
C VAL A 387 9.69 -16.22 -15.31
N ILE A 388 9.72 -17.48 -14.87
CA ILE A 388 8.48 -18.22 -14.56
C ILE A 388 8.09 -17.83 -13.14
N VAL A 389 6.91 -17.21 -13.03
CA VAL A 389 6.21 -16.87 -11.77
C VAL A 389 6.24 -18.08 -10.82
N PRO A 390 6.39 -17.89 -9.49
CA PRO A 390 6.41 -19.00 -8.53
C PRO A 390 5.19 -19.90 -8.72
N SER A 391 5.42 -21.09 -9.28
CA SER A 391 4.41 -22.13 -9.37
C SER A 391 4.33 -22.81 -8.00
N MET A 392 3.24 -22.55 -7.29
CA MET A 392 2.88 -23.19 -6.04
C MET A 392 2.58 -24.67 -6.31
N ILE A 393 3.61 -25.53 -6.26
CA ILE A 393 3.42 -26.98 -6.28
C ILE A 393 3.04 -27.39 -4.85
N ILE A 394 1.73 -27.47 -4.61
CA ILE A 394 1.17 -28.16 -3.46
C ILE A 394 1.29 -29.65 -3.75
N ALA A 395 2.25 -30.33 -3.11
CA ALA A 395 2.19 -31.79 -3.00
C ALA A 395 1.15 -32.14 -1.91
N PRO A 396 0.37 -33.22 -2.08
CA PRO A 396 -0.80 -33.56 -1.27
C PRO A 396 -0.51 -33.69 0.23
#